data_AF-A0AAU4XR63-F1
#
_entry.id   AF-A0AAU4XR63-F1
#
_cell.length_a   1.000
_cell.length_b   1.000
_cell.length_c   1.000
_cell.angle_alpha   90.00
_cell.angle_beta   90.00
_cell.angle_gamma   90.00
#
_symmetry.space_group_name_H-M   'P 1'
#
loop_
_entity.id
_entity.type
_entity.pdbx_description
1 polymer ?
#
loop_
_entity_poly.entity_id
_entity_poly.type
_entity_poly.pdbx_seq_one_letter_code
_entity_poly.pdbx_strand_id
1 'polypeptide(L)'
;MLYTLGGALLTPIVVACGSSPTGASPNDANPKQKRVTQARPKTQVLQSSSPTGSPQRTNFPITAVGISWTGAQRGIRIRFYDKSGATGAWEAVRPGCPCGKDAVDSAARAENTFRAIVSGHDSFGYQIDAASDVHLVNAVAIDAGILPGLAIAGPRESPQQSAPPTKSGLDFPPANYLTRADWGANESKRFEPDGRESSPTRFFPLQAVTVHHTVTANNDRDPAATVRAIYELHTTGNKWGDIGYHFLIDRVGRIYEGRWSGKDGVPAHDRNGNVVTAFHTAGFNSGNLGIALLGDFRTETQTPAMSRSLTQLVASVARKHDLDPRAAITYRNPLDGRRKRITTLAGHRDWIPTECPGATAHEHLSNIRQSTARLLSGGRSQAATETAS
;
A
#
# COMPACT_ATOMS: atom_id res chain seq x y z
N MET A 1 -88.18 -7.18 -22.51
CA MET A 1 -88.71 -6.91 -21.15
C MET A 1 -87.62 -6.16 -20.39
N LEU A 2 -87.66 -4.82 -20.28
CA LEU A 2 -88.29 -4.05 -19.18
C LEU A 2 -87.70 -4.43 -17.79
N TYR A 3 -87.11 -3.61 -16.90
CA TYR A 3 -86.84 -2.16 -16.72
C TYR A 3 -85.63 -1.98 -15.74
N THR A 4 -84.83 -0.90 -15.93
CA THR A 4 -84.10 0.07 -15.03
C THR A 4 -84.00 -0.12 -13.49
N LEU A 5 -83.18 0.55 -12.65
CA LEU A 5 -82.35 1.81 -12.55
C LEU A 5 -81.30 1.54 -11.42
N GLY A 6 -80.12 2.14 -11.24
CA GLY A 6 -79.65 3.54 -11.29
C GLY A 6 -78.54 3.72 -10.21
N GLY A 7 -77.59 4.65 -10.40
CA GLY A 7 -76.61 5.02 -9.36
C GLY A 7 -75.24 5.47 -9.90
N ALA A 8 -75.07 6.78 -10.05
CA ALA A 8 -73.80 7.43 -10.42
C ALA A 8 -72.95 7.74 -9.17
N LEU A 9 -71.61 7.70 -9.30
CA LEU A 9 -70.71 8.42 -8.40
C LEU A 9 -69.42 8.82 -9.13
N LEU A 10 -69.22 10.13 -9.18
CA LEU A 10 -68.09 10.88 -9.71
C LEU A 10 -66.94 10.95 -8.70
N THR A 11 -65.72 10.84 -9.19
CA THR A 11 -64.47 11.18 -8.49
C THR A 11 -64.27 12.69 -8.42
N PRO A 12 -63.67 13.21 -7.33
CA PRO A 12 -63.00 14.50 -7.39
C PRO A 12 -61.54 14.48 -6.93
N ILE A 13 -60.79 15.36 -7.59
CA ILE A 13 -59.47 15.90 -7.25
C ILE A 13 -59.65 17.01 -6.19
N VAL A 14 -58.75 17.17 -5.21
CA VAL A 14 -58.54 18.46 -4.51
C VAL A 14 -57.07 18.67 -4.10
N VAL A 15 -56.64 19.93 -4.24
CA VAL A 15 -55.34 20.56 -3.95
C VAL A 15 -55.28 21.12 -2.51
N ALA A 16 -54.05 21.18 -1.97
CA ALA A 16 -53.50 21.91 -0.81
C ALA A 16 -54.36 22.85 0.08
N CYS A 17 -54.11 22.80 1.39
CA CYS A 17 -53.88 23.98 2.26
C CYS A 17 -53.27 23.56 3.61
N GLY A 18 -52.27 24.29 4.10
CA GLY A 18 -51.58 24.04 5.36
C GLY A 18 -52.11 24.83 6.55
N SER A 19 -51.67 24.46 7.74
CA SER A 19 -51.51 25.34 8.91
C SER A 19 -50.63 24.65 9.97
N SER A 20 -49.51 25.27 10.32
CA SER A 20 -48.75 24.96 11.54
C SER A 20 -49.46 25.54 12.77
N PRO A 21 -49.11 25.06 13.98
CA PRO A 21 -48.39 25.97 14.85
C PRO A 21 -47.20 25.33 15.60
N THR A 22 -46.09 26.10 15.59
CA THR A 22 -45.17 26.41 16.70
C THR A 22 -44.56 25.29 17.56
N GLY A 23 -43.24 25.15 17.42
CA GLY A 23 -42.35 24.49 18.39
C GLY A 23 -40.93 24.32 17.85
N ALA A 24 -40.19 25.42 17.67
CA ALA A 24 -38.72 25.38 17.51
C ALA A 24 -38.09 25.12 18.90
N SER A 25 -36.95 24.45 19.10
CA SER A 25 -35.72 24.32 18.30
C SER A 25 -34.77 23.29 19.02
N PRO A 26 -33.47 23.14 18.69
CA PRO A 26 -32.91 22.28 17.64
C PRO A 26 -31.76 21.37 18.15
N ASN A 27 -31.10 20.67 17.21
CA ASN A 27 -29.77 20.02 17.28
C ASN A 27 -29.73 18.52 17.62
N ASP A 28 -29.80 17.71 16.57
CA ASP A 28 -28.93 16.53 16.39
C ASP A 28 -28.89 16.11 14.91
N ALA A 29 -28.53 17.05 14.05
CA ALA A 29 -28.16 16.75 12.67
C ALA A 29 -26.64 16.82 12.55
N ASN A 30 -26.02 15.64 12.69
CA ASN A 30 -24.62 15.37 12.36
C ASN A 30 -24.25 16.08 11.04
N PRO A 31 -23.34 17.07 11.04
CA PRO A 31 -23.01 17.78 9.82
C PRO A 31 -22.26 16.82 8.91
N LYS A 32 -22.92 16.45 7.81
CA LYS A 32 -22.29 15.84 6.63
C LYS A 32 -20.97 16.57 6.39
N GLN A 33 -19.86 15.89 6.67
CA GLN A 33 -18.55 16.31 6.18
C GLN A 33 -18.72 16.49 4.68
N LYS A 34 -18.72 17.76 4.22
CA LYS A 34 -18.55 18.07 2.81
C LYS A 34 -17.24 17.41 2.42
N ARG A 35 -17.33 16.25 1.76
CA ARG A 35 -16.20 15.62 1.10
C ARG A 35 -15.82 16.58 -0.02
N VAL A 36 -14.95 17.55 0.29
CA VAL A 36 -14.28 18.35 -0.72
C VAL A 36 -13.63 17.31 -1.62
N THR A 37 -14.13 17.18 -2.84
CA THR A 37 -13.48 16.41 -3.88
C THR A 37 -12.19 17.15 -4.21
N GLN A 38 -11.17 16.98 -3.38
CA GLN A 38 -9.83 17.44 -3.69
C GLN A 38 -9.48 16.79 -5.02
N ALA A 39 -9.08 17.62 -5.99
CA ALA A 39 -8.61 17.12 -7.27
C ALA A 39 -7.50 16.10 -6.97
N ARG A 40 -7.62 14.88 -7.52
CA ARG A 40 -6.58 13.86 -7.38
C ARG A 40 -5.26 14.46 -7.89
N PRO A 41 -4.13 14.17 -7.24
CA PRO A 41 -2.84 14.67 -7.69
C PRO A 41 -2.58 14.08 -9.08
N LYS A 42 -2.12 14.91 -10.01
CA LYS A 42 -1.81 14.46 -11.37
C LYS A 42 -0.37 13.99 -11.41
N THR A 43 -0.15 12.68 -11.40
CA THR A 43 1.19 12.11 -11.54
C THR A 43 1.76 12.40 -12.93
N GLN A 44 2.92 13.05 -13.02
CA GLN A 44 3.63 13.30 -14.28
C GLN A 44 4.89 12.46 -14.35
N VAL A 45 5.25 12.04 -15.57
CA VAL A 45 6.35 11.08 -15.78
C VAL A 45 7.17 11.41 -17.01
N LEU A 46 8.49 11.26 -16.89
CA LEU A 46 9.43 11.22 -18.00
C LEU A 46 10.25 9.92 -17.91
N GLN A 47 10.30 9.14 -18.98
CA GLN A 47 11.10 7.92 -19.06
C GLN A 47 12.31 8.12 -19.97
N SER A 48 13.48 7.67 -19.53
CA SER A 48 14.72 7.73 -20.30
C SER A 48 15.44 6.40 -20.24
N SER A 49 15.77 5.85 -21.41
CA SER A 49 16.65 4.69 -21.56
C SER A 49 18.09 5.15 -21.75
N SER A 50 19.02 4.50 -21.06
CA SER A 50 20.44 4.88 -20.98
C SER A 50 20.67 6.35 -20.58
N PRO A 51 20.11 6.83 -19.45
CA PRO A 51 20.22 8.22 -19.00
C PRO A 51 21.59 8.59 -18.42
N THR A 52 22.61 7.75 -18.63
CA THR A 52 23.93 7.91 -18.03
C THR A 52 24.71 9.05 -18.70
N GLY A 53 25.53 9.76 -17.92
CA GLY A 53 26.49 10.73 -18.45
C GLY A 53 25.92 12.13 -18.76
N SER A 54 24.67 12.27 -19.21
CA SER A 54 24.07 13.59 -19.50
C SER A 54 22.90 13.95 -18.57
N PRO A 55 22.80 15.22 -18.13
CA PRO A 55 21.68 15.67 -17.31
C PRO A 55 20.35 15.55 -18.06
N GLN A 56 19.37 14.96 -17.39
CA GLN A 56 17.97 14.91 -17.79
C GLN A 56 17.23 16.08 -17.12
N ARG A 57 16.31 16.73 -17.84
CA ARG A 57 15.53 17.88 -17.36
C ARG A 57 14.05 17.63 -17.52
N THR A 58 13.27 18.14 -16.58
CA THR A 58 11.81 18.07 -16.58
C THR A 58 11.22 19.47 -16.56
N ASN A 59 10.01 19.62 -17.09
CA ASN A 59 9.21 20.85 -16.94
C ASN A 59 8.32 20.83 -15.69
N PHE A 60 8.42 19.76 -14.88
CA PHE A 60 7.71 19.53 -13.64
C PHE A 60 8.69 19.22 -12.50
N PRO A 61 8.32 19.46 -11.22
CA PRO A 61 9.14 19.08 -10.08
C PRO A 61 9.19 17.54 -9.92
N ILE A 62 10.39 17.01 -9.70
CA ILE A 62 10.66 15.60 -9.52
C ILE A 62 10.55 15.29 -8.03
N THR A 63 9.49 14.59 -7.65
CA THR A 63 9.34 14.07 -6.28
C THR A 63 10.13 12.78 -6.08
N ALA A 64 10.31 11.99 -7.13
CA ALA A 64 11.10 10.76 -7.09
C ALA A 64 11.68 10.38 -8.46
N VAL A 65 12.78 9.63 -8.45
CA VAL A 65 13.30 8.95 -9.64
C VAL A 65 13.34 7.45 -9.37
N GLY A 66 12.57 6.70 -10.15
CA GLY A 66 12.69 5.24 -10.22
C GLY A 66 13.80 4.86 -11.19
N ILE A 67 14.66 3.92 -10.81
CA ILE A 67 15.81 3.47 -11.60
C ILE A 67 15.76 1.94 -11.68
N SER A 68 16.02 1.37 -12.85
CA SER A 68 16.23 -0.07 -13.02
C SER A 68 17.48 -0.33 -13.84
N TRP A 69 18.22 -1.40 -13.52
CA TRP A 69 19.44 -1.76 -14.22
C TRP A 69 19.75 -3.26 -14.11
N THR A 70 20.67 -3.73 -14.92
CA THR A 70 21.25 -5.08 -14.87
C THR A 70 22.77 -5.01 -14.66
N GLY A 71 23.43 -6.16 -14.53
CA GLY A 71 24.87 -6.24 -14.28
C GLY A 71 25.20 -6.20 -12.79
N ALA A 72 26.09 -5.30 -12.37
CA ALA A 72 26.49 -5.15 -10.99
C ALA A 72 25.37 -4.56 -10.11
N GLN A 73 25.20 -5.14 -8.91
CA GLN A 73 24.19 -4.70 -7.94
C GLN A 73 24.45 -3.27 -7.42
N ARG A 74 25.69 -2.79 -7.47
CA ARG A 74 26.12 -1.47 -6.99
C ARG A 74 26.91 -0.78 -8.10
N GLY A 75 27.18 0.51 -7.93
CA GLY A 75 27.94 1.29 -8.90
C GLY A 75 27.12 2.37 -9.61
N ILE A 76 25.85 2.56 -9.24
CA ILE A 76 25.05 3.70 -9.67
C ILE A 76 25.13 4.82 -8.62
N ARG A 77 25.33 6.04 -9.10
CA ARG A 77 25.10 7.26 -8.33
C ARG A 77 24.20 8.22 -9.12
N ILE A 78 23.44 9.03 -8.41
CA ILE A 78 22.55 10.03 -8.98
C ILE A 78 22.86 11.38 -8.34
N ARG A 79 22.60 12.47 -9.05
CA ARG A 79 22.55 13.82 -8.49
C ARG A 79 21.38 14.56 -9.10
N PHE A 80 20.89 15.57 -8.38
CA PHE A 80 19.76 16.37 -8.81
C PHE A 80 20.14 17.79 -9.18
N TYR A 81 19.25 18.44 -9.92
CA TYR A 81 19.38 19.82 -10.36
C TYR A 81 18.16 20.61 -9.91
N ASP A 82 18.38 21.78 -9.30
CA ASP A 82 17.28 22.69 -8.99
C ASP A 82 16.71 23.35 -10.26
N LYS A 83 15.70 24.21 -10.07
CA LYS A 83 15.04 24.93 -11.17
C LYS A 83 15.97 25.88 -11.94
N SER A 84 17.00 26.42 -11.28
CA SER A 84 18.01 27.28 -11.91
C SER A 84 19.06 26.48 -12.71
N GLY A 85 19.14 25.17 -12.47
CA GLY A 85 20.14 24.29 -13.03
C GLY A 85 21.36 24.09 -12.12
N ALA A 86 21.33 24.57 -10.88
CA ALA A 86 22.40 24.31 -9.91
C ALA A 86 22.38 22.83 -9.49
N THR A 87 23.58 22.24 -9.35
CA THR A 87 23.74 20.81 -9.02
C THR A 87 23.77 20.55 -7.53
N GLY A 88 23.07 19.50 -7.09
CA GLY A 88 23.29 18.86 -5.80
C GLY A 88 24.51 17.91 -5.80
N ALA A 89 24.78 17.34 -4.63
CA ALA A 89 25.81 16.32 -4.45
C ALA A 89 25.43 15.00 -5.13
N TRP A 90 26.45 14.18 -5.43
CA TRP A 90 26.24 12.80 -5.84
C TRP A 90 25.85 11.94 -4.64
N GLU A 91 24.82 11.13 -4.82
CA GLU A 91 24.38 10.11 -3.85
C GLU A 91 24.45 8.72 -4.46
N ALA A 92 24.86 7.74 -3.66
CA ALA A 92 24.92 6.36 -4.10
C ALA A 92 23.50 5.77 -4.16
N VAL A 93 23.12 5.25 -5.33
CA VAL A 93 21.86 4.54 -5.49
C VAL A 93 22.01 3.14 -4.91
N ARG A 94 21.05 2.76 -4.07
CA ARG A 94 21.01 1.46 -3.44
C ARG A 94 19.87 0.64 -4.04
N PRO A 95 20.11 -0.62 -4.43
CA PRO A 95 19.05 -1.47 -4.93
C PRO A 95 18.01 -1.70 -3.83
N GLY A 96 16.76 -1.51 -4.21
CA GLY A 96 15.61 -2.00 -3.47
C GLY A 96 15.49 -3.52 -3.51
N CYS A 97 14.40 -4.01 -2.95
CA CYS A 97 14.15 -5.45 -2.87
C CYS A 97 13.95 -6.04 -4.27
N PRO A 98 14.41 -7.28 -4.54
CA PRO A 98 14.05 -8.01 -5.76
C PRO A 98 12.56 -8.41 -5.70
N CYS A 99 11.70 -7.51 -6.12
CA CYS A 99 10.26 -7.73 -6.31
C CYS A 99 9.95 -7.99 -7.80
N GLY A 100 8.83 -8.65 -8.09
CA GLY A 100 8.46 -9.07 -9.45
C GLY A 100 7.29 -10.03 -9.51
N LYS A 101 6.72 -10.19 -10.71
CA LYS A 101 5.73 -11.22 -11.01
C LYS A 101 6.33 -12.61 -10.80
N ASP A 102 5.50 -13.57 -10.37
CA ASP A 102 5.88 -14.97 -10.42
C ASP A 102 6.09 -15.36 -11.89
N ALA A 103 7.33 -15.66 -12.28
CA ALA A 103 7.61 -16.23 -13.59
C ALA A 103 7.16 -17.71 -13.60
N VAL A 104 6.33 -18.08 -14.58
CA VAL A 104 5.95 -19.48 -14.85
C VAL A 104 7.09 -20.25 -15.56
N ASP A 105 8.06 -19.54 -16.14
CA ASP A 105 9.26 -20.12 -16.77
C ASP A 105 10.55 -19.73 -16.03
N SER A 106 11.42 -20.72 -15.84
CA SER A 106 12.72 -20.56 -15.16
C SER A 106 13.70 -19.65 -15.90
N ALA A 107 13.51 -19.44 -17.21
CA ALA A 107 14.27 -18.49 -18.03
C ALA A 107 13.92 -17.02 -17.74
N ALA A 108 12.71 -16.75 -17.21
CA ALA A 108 12.26 -15.42 -16.80
C ALA A 108 12.54 -15.13 -15.31
N ARG A 109 13.39 -15.93 -14.65
CA ARG A 109 14.00 -15.55 -13.37
C ARG A 109 14.83 -14.31 -13.61
N ALA A 110 14.21 -13.14 -13.43
CA ALA A 110 14.75 -11.79 -13.58
C ALA A 110 16.28 -11.79 -13.73
N GLU A 111 16.76 -11.70 -14.97
CA GLU A 111 18.17 -11.45 -15.29
C GLU A 111 18.64 -10.28 -14.41
N ASN A 112 19.36 -10.56 -13.31
CA ASN A 112 19.89 -9.63 -12.31
C ASN A 112 19.35 -8.19 -12.38
N THR A 113 18.02 -8.02 -12.35
CA THR A 113 17.42 -6.70 -12.60
C THR A 113 17.20 -6.06 -11.25
N PHE A 114 18.03 -5.07 -10.95
CA PHE A 114 17.93 -4.27 -9.76
C PHE A 114 17.04 -3.06 -10.02
N ARG A 115 16.38 -2.60 -8.97
CA ARG A 115 15.44 -1.48 -9.02
C ARG A 115 15.64 -0.63 -7.80
N ALA A 116 15.52 0.69 -7.93
CA ALA A 116 15.57 1.62 -6.82
C ALA A 116 14.57 2.74 -7.04
N ILE A 117 14.15 3.38 -5.96
CA ILE A 117 13.44 4.65 -6.01
C ILE A 117 14.19 5.62 -5.10
N VAL A 118 14.45 6.81 -5.63
CA VAL A 118 15.26 7.82 -4.97
C VAL A 118 14.42 9.09 -4.85
N SER A 119 14.48 9.77 -3.70
CA SER A 119 13.74 11.01 -3.51
C SER A 119 14.31 12.09 -4.42
N GLY A 120 13.44 12.74 -5.19
CA GLY A 120 13.83 13.78 -6.12
C GLY A 120 13.95 15.16 -5.48
N HIS A 121 13.52 15.31 -4.22
CA HIS A 121 13.61 16.57 -3.46
C HIS A 121 13.05 17.80 -4.20
N ASP A 122 11.96 17.62 -4.96
CA ASP A 122 11.31 18.65 -5.79
C ASP A 122 12.26 19.30 -6.82
N SER A 123 13.24 18.53 -7.29
CA SER A 123 14.24 18.97 -8.27
C SER A 123 13.65 19.08 -9.69
N PHE A 124 14.35 19.72 -10.62
CA PHE A 124 13.90 19.90 -12.02
C PHE A 124 14.80 19.18 -13.03
N GLY A 125 15.70 18.34 -12.53
CA GLY A 125 16.53 17.48 -13.35
C GLY A 125 17.33 16.51 -12.51
N TYR A 126 17.89 15.52 -13.17
CA TYR A 126 18.75 14.52 -12.55
C TYR A 126 19.86 14.12 -13.53
N GLN A 127 20.95 13.56 -13.01
CA GLN A 127 21.96 12.91 -13.82
C GLN A 127 22.35 11.61 -13.12
N ILE A 128 22.46 10.55 -13.91
CA ILE A 128 22.91 9.25 -13.42
C ILE A 128 24.33 9.01 -13.95
N ASP A 129 25.16 8.47 -13.08
CA ASP A 129 26.46 7.93 -13.43
C ASP A 129 26.52 6.48 -12.96
N ALA A 130 27.12 5.63 -13.79
CA ALA A 130 27.10 4.19 -13.62
C ALA A 130 28.49 3.61 -13.89
N ALA A 131 28.91 2.66 -13.05
CA ALA A 131 30.13 1.88 -13.26
C ALA A 131 30.06 1.06 -14.55
N SER A 132 31.22 0.65 -15.07
CA SER A 132 31.34 -0.04 -16.37
C SER A 132 30.67 -1.42 -16.43
N ASP A 133 30.45 -2.05 -15.28
CA ASP A 133 29.79 -3.35 -15.11
C ASP A 133 28.28 -3.22 -14.79
N VAL A 134 27.74 -2.00 -14.83
CA VAL A 134 26.30 -1.72 -14.78
C VAL A 134 25.76 -1.55 -16.20
N HIS A 135 24.65 -2.22 -16.50
CA HIS A 135 24.07 -2.27 -17.84
C HIS A 135 22.57 -1.95 -17.83
N LEU A 136 22.03 -1.62 -19.02
CA LEU A 136 20.59 -1.41 -19.25
C LEU A 136 19.91 -0.47 -18.23
N VAL A 137 20.55 0.66 -17.93
CA VAL A 137 20.00 1.65 -17.00
C VAL A 137 18.77 2.32 -17.62
N ASN A 138 17.63 2.20 -16.97
CA ASN A 138 16.42 2.97 -17.27
C ASN A 138 16.07 3.83 -16.06
N ALA A 139 15.58 5.04 -16.31
CA ALA A 139 15.09 5.93 -15.27
C ALA A 139 13.71 6.48 -15.60
N VAL A 140 12.95 6.74 -14.55
CA VAL A 140 11.59 7.28 -14.58
C VAL A 140 11.56 8.44 -13.58
N ALA A 141 11.57 9.67 -14.07
CA ALA A 141 11.34 10.85 -13.23
C ALA A 141 9.83 11.01 -13.00
N ILE A 142 9.45 11.23 -11.74
CA ILE A 142 8.07 11.20 -11.28
C ILE A 142 7.78 12.48 -10.50
N ASP A 143 6.75 13.20 -10.92
CA ASP A 143 6.00 14.14 -10.07
C ASP A 143 4.80 13.37 -9.51
N ALA A 144 4.84 12.98 -8.24
CA ALA A 144 3.72 12.29 -7.60
C ALA A 144 2.59 13.24 -7.22
N GLY A 145 2.78 14.55 -7.39
CA GLY A 145 1.92 15.61 -6.88
C GLY A 145 1.85 15.61 -5.35
N ILE A 146 1.35 16.72 -4.81
CA ILE A 146 1.02 16.83 -3.38
C ILE A 146 -0.50 16.69 -3.26
N LEU A 147 -0.97 15.99 -2.24
CA LEU A 147 -2.37 16.07 -1.81
C LEU A 147 -2.47 17.13 -0.71
N PRO A 148 -2.80 18.41 -1.04
CA PRO A 148 -2.96 19.43 -0.03
C PRO A 148 -4.19 19.09 0.83
N GLY A 149 -3.99 18.54 2.02
CA GLY A 149 -5.10 18.20 2.94
C GLY A 149 -5.08 16.80 3.54
N LEU A 150 -4.13 15.93 3.17
CA LEU A 150 -3.77 14.77 3.99
C LEU A 150 -2.83 15.14 5.16
N ALA A 151 -2.96 16.35 5.69
CA ALA A 151 -2.90 16.52 7.14
C ALA A 151 -4.14 15.83 7.74
N ILE A 152 -4.26 14.51 7.56
CA ILE A 152 -5.10 13.68 8.42
C ILE A 152 -4.47 13.94 9.78
N ALA A 153 -5.23 14.64 10.64
CA ALA A 153 -4.85 14.92 12.00
C ALA A 153 -4.04 13.73 12.50
N GLY A 154 -2.78 13.96 12.87
CA GLY A 154 -2.07 12.99 13.68
C GLY A 154 -3.01 12.59 14.82
N PRO A 155 -2.88 11.38 15.40
CA PRO A 155 -3.69 11.02 16.56
C PRO A 155 -3.71 12.24 17.47
N ARG A 156 -4.90 12.82 17.68
CA ARG A 156 -5.05 13.94 18.58
C ARG A 156 -4.32 13.45 19.83
N GLU A 157 -3.28 14.15 20.27
CA GLU A 157 -2.81 13.96 21.63
C GLU A 157 -3.99 14.41 22.48
N SER A 158 -4.94 13.50 22.67
CA SER A 158 -5.90 13.57 23.75
C SER A 158 -5.03 13.57 24.99
N PRO A 159 -5.15 14.58 25.86
CA PRO A 159 -4.41 14.61 27.11
C PRO A 159 -4.60 13.26 27.77
N GLN A 160 -3.47 12.67 28.15
CA GLN A 160 -3.31 11.50 28.99
C GLN A 160 -4.53 11.26 29.90
N GLN A 161 -5.53 10.56 29.38
CA GLN A 161 -6.65 10.01 30.15
C GLN A 161 -6.66 8.53 29.85
N SER A 162 -6.21 7.81 30.86
CA SER A 162 -6.34 6.38 31.06
C SER A 162 -7.81 5.96 30.97
N ALA A 163 -8.30 5.79 29.74
CA ALA A 163 -9.45 4.93 29.49
C ALA A 163 -8.91 3.56 29.08
N PRO A 164 -9.36 2.45 29.70
CA PRO A 164 -9.00 1.12 29.26
C PRO A 164 -9.45 0.94 27.80
N PRO A 165 -8.70 0.19 26.96
CA PRO A 165 -9.07 -0.03 25.58
C PRO A 165 -10.43 -0.73 25.53
N THR A 166 -11.48 -0.01 25.12
CA THR A 166 -12.81 -0.59 24.96
C THR A 166 -12.86 -1.47 23.71
N LYS A 167 -13.06 -2.77 23.97
CA LYS A 167 -13.88 -3.76 23.23
C LYS A 167 -13.56 -3.97 21.73
N SER A 168 -12.91 -5.09 21.40
CA SER A 168 -12.64 -5.63 20.03
C SER A 168 -11.58 -4.95 19.14
N GLY A 169 -10.41 -4.58 19.68
CA GLY A 169 -9.37 -3.83 18.93
C GLY A 169 -8.59 -4.52 17.79
N LEU A 170 -9.08 -5.61 17.14
CA LEU A 170 -8.45 -6.17 15.92
C LEU A 170 -9.42 -6.27 14.73
N ASP A 171 -10.24 -5.24 14.53
CA ASP A 171 -11.04 -5.13 13.30
C ASP A 171 -10.12 -5.15 12.06
N PHE A 172 -10.66 -5.63 10.94
CA PHE A 172 -9.96 -5.68 9.66
C PHE A 172 -10.77 -4.94 8.59
N PRO A 173 -10.20 -3.90 7.94
CA PRO A 173 -8.86 -3.34 8.17
C PRO A 173 -8.76 -2.54 9.50
N PRO A 174 -7.55 -2.31 10.04
CA PRO A 174 -7.35 -1.46 11.22
C PRO A 174 -7.79 0.00 11.00
N ALA A 175 -8.07 0.74 12.09
CA ALA A 175 -8.65 2.10 12.02
C ALA A 175 -7.78 3.18 11.32
N ASN A 176 -6.47 3.00 11.27
CA ASN A 176 -5.47 3.86 10.63
C ASN A 176 -5.24 3.52 9.15
N TYR A 177 -6.21 2.88 8.51
CA TYR A 177 -6.17 2.43 7.13
C TYR A 177 -6.62 3.52 6.15
N LEU A 178 -5.87 3.68 5.06
CA LEU A 178 -6.12 4.60 3.95
C LEU A 178 -6.37 3.78 2.69
N THR A 179 -7.54 3.97 2.08
CA THR A 179 -7.90 3.32 0.83
C THR A 179 -7.03 3.81 -0.33
N ARG A 180 -7.07 3.09 -1.45
CA ARG A 180 -6.49 3.52 -2.72
C ARG A 180 -6.96 4.92 -3.13
N ALA A 181 -8.22 5.25 -2.89
CA ALA A 181 -8.75 6.57 -3.18
C ALA A 181 -8.16 7.66 -2.26
N ASP A 182 -7.93 7.35 -0.98
CA ASP A 182 -7.43 8.31 0.01
C ASP A 182 -5.99 8.74 -0.29
N TRP A 183 -5.12 7.84 -0.74
CA TRP A 183 -3.76 8.21 -1.15
C TRP A 183 -3.65 8.65 -2.62
N GLY A 184 -4.75 8.66 -3.36
CA GLY A 184 -4.82 9.20 -4.72
C GLY A 184 -4.35 8.23 -5.81
N ALA A 185 -4.61 6.93 -5.68
CA ALA A 185 -4.32 5.94 -6.71
C ALA A 185 -4.95 6.32 -8.05
N ASN A 186 -4.14 6.30 -9.12
CA ASN A 186 -4.65 6.41 -10.48
C ASN A 186 -4.98 5.01 -11.04
N GLU A 187 -6.23 4.57 -10.84
CA GLU A 187 -6.68 3.24 -11.24
C GLU A 187 -6.56 2.94 -12.74
N SER A 188 -6.48 3.95 -13.60
CA SER A 188 -6.31 3.72 -15.05
C SER A 188 -4.98 3.03 -15.35
N LYS A 189 -3.96 3.16 -14.49
CA LYS A 189 -2.64 2.54 -14.66
C LYS A 189 -2.64 1.03 -14.46
N ARG A 190 -3.75 0.46 -13.99
CA ARG A 190 -3.92 -1.00 -13.97
C ARG A 190 -4.23 -1.59 -15.34
N PHE A 191 -4.63 -0.75 -16.28
CA PHE A 191 -5.08 -1.18 -17.59
C PHE A 191 -4.04 -0.82 -18.65
N GLU A 192 -3.92 -1.72 -19.63
CA GLU A 192 -3.22 -1.46 -20.88
C GLU A 192 -4.04 -0.47 -21.74
N PRO A 193 -3.45 0.14 -22.77
CA PRO A 193 -4.16 1.08 -23.66
C PRO A 193 -5.40 0.51 -24.34
N ASP A 194 -5.45 -0.82 -24.52
CA ASP A 194 -6.58 -1.56 -25.09
C ASP A 194 -7.73 -1.81 -24.08
N GLY A 195 -7.59 -1.36 -22.83
CA GLY A 195 -8.57 -1.53 -21.75
C GLY A 195 -8.47 -2.87 -21.01
N ARG A 196 -7.55 -3.77 -21.38
CA ARG A 196 -7.31 -5.01 -20.65
C ARG A 196 -6.56 -4.73 -19.35
N GLU A 197 -6.94 -5.39 -18.27
CA GLU A 197 -6.15 -5.32 -17.03
C GLU A 197 -4.76 -5.94 -17.26
N SER A 198 -3.71 -5.18 -17.00
CA SER A 198 -2.31 -5.57 -17.25
C SER A 198 -1.90 -6.79 -16.44
N SER A 199 -2.49 -6.96 -15.25
CA SER A 199 -2.32 -8.14 -14.41
C SER A 199 -3.60 -8.44 -13.64
N PRO A 200 -4.47 -9.28 -14.21
CA PRO A 200 -5.74 -9.67 -13.60
C PRO A 200 -5.56 -10.24 -12.20
N THR A 201 -6.55 -10.03 -11.32
CA THR A 201 -6.51 -10.54 -9.96
C THR A 201 -6.66 -12.05 -9.93
N ARG A 202 -5.88 -12.70 -9.06
CA ARG A 202 -5.98 -14.12 -8.71
C ARG A 202 -5.90 -14.23 -7.21
N PHE A 203 -6.67 -15.13 -6.62
CA PHE A 203 -6.78 -15.23 -5.16
C PHE A 203 -6.47 -16.65 -4.69
N PHE A 204 -5.77 -16.75 -3.56
CA PHE A 204 -5.36 -18.02 -2.96
C PHE A 204 -5.48 -17.98 -1.43
N PRO A 205 -5.64 -19.13 -0.75
CA PRO A 205 -5.60 -19.18 0.71
C PRO A 205 -4.30 -18.58 1.25
N LEU A 206 -4.41 -17.73 2.27
CA LEU A 206 -3.25 -17.13 2.92
C LEU A 206 -2.48 -18.19 3.72
N GLN A 207 -1.17 -18.22 3.54
CA GLN A 207 -0.26 -19.12 4.26
C GLN A 207 0.76 -18.33 5.09
N ALA A 208 1.25 -17.20 4.57
CA ALA A 208 2.33 -16.44 5.19
C ALA A 208 2.16 -14.93 5.01
N VAL A 209 2.82 -14.16 5.87
CA VAL A 209 2.93 -12.70 5.81
C VAL A 209 4.40 -12.33 5.70
N THR A 210 4.75 -11.48 4.73
CA THR A 210 6.13 -11.06 4.49
C THR A 210 6.29 -9.56 4.68
N VAL A 211 7.24 -9.16 5.53
CA VAL A 211 7.60 -7.76 5.76
C VAL A 211 8.74 -7.33 4.83
N HIS A 212 8.58 -6.15 4.24
CA HIS A 212 9.51 -5.48 3.35
C HIS A 212 9.87 -4.09 3.89
N HIS A 213 10.91 -3.48 3.33
CA HIS A 213 11.11 -2.03 3.35
C HIS A 213 11.10 -1.49 1.92
N THR A 214 10.91 -0.20 1.72
CA THR A 214 10.87 0.39 0.37
C THR A 214 12.21 0.99 -0.06
N VAL A 215 13.17 1.12 0.86
CA VAL A 215 14.45 1.83 0.65
C VAL A 215 14.22 3.29 0.25
N THR A 216 13.11 3.87 0.71
CA THR A 216 12.81 5.31 0.57
C THR A 216 13.33 6.07 1.79
N ALA A 217 13.29 7.41 1.74
CA ALA A 217 13.65 8.24 2.89
C ALA A 217 12.78 7.94 4.12
N ASN A 218 13.40 7.89 5.31
CA ASN A 218 12.71 7.62 6.58
C ASN A 218 11.95 8.83 7.14
N ASN A 219 12.25 10.05 6.69
CA ASN A 219 11.68 11.31 7.18
C ASN A 219 10.85 12.04 6.11
N ASP A 220 10.20 11.26 5.24
CA ASP A 220 9.34 11.78 4.19
C ASP A 220 8.20 12.64 4.76
N ARG A 221 8.05 13.85 4.20
CA ARG A 221 7.02 14.82 4.58
C ARG A 221 5.67 14.51 3.95
N ASP A 222 5.64 13.78 2.83
CA ASP A 222 4.40 13.33 2.18
C ASP A 222 4.50 11.82 1.82
N PRO A 223 4.30 10.92 2.81
CA PRO A 223 4.35 9.49 2.56
C PRO A 223 3.34 9.01 1.50
N ALA A 224 2.21 9.72 1.30
CA ALA A 224 1.25 9.37 0.26
C ALA A 224 1.82 9.65 -1.14
N ALA A 225 2.61 10.73 -1.30
CA ALA A 225 3.37 10.96 -2.54
C ALA A 225 4.39 9.84 -2.78
N THR A 226 5.09 9.37 -1.76
CA THR A 226 5.98 8.20 -1.89
C THR A 226 5.23 6.94 -2.31
N VAL A 227 4.06 6.66 -1.74
CA VAL A 227 3.22 5.52 -2.18
C VAL A 227 2.82 5.67 -3.66
N ARG A 228 2.42 6.86 -4.10
CA ARG A 228 2.13 7.14 -5.52
C ARG A 228 3.35 6.97 -6.42
N ALA A 229 4.53 7.38 -5.97
CA ALA A 229 5.77 7.21 -6.72
C ALA A 229 6.17 5.73 -6.85
N ILE A 230 6.01 4.94 -5.78
CA ILE A 230 6.20 3.48 -5.83
C ILE A 230 5.18 2.85 -6.79
N TYR A 231 3.91 3.25 -6.71
CA TYR A 231 2.86 2.79 -7.61
C TYR A 231 3.24 3.08 -9.07
N GLU A 232 3.68 4.29 -9.37
CA GLU A 232 4.12 4.71 -10.70
C GLU A 232 5.29 3.88 -11.21
N LEU A 233 6.32 3.68 -10.39
CA LEU A 233 7.46 2.84 -10.74
C LEU A 233 7.02 1.41 -11.04
N HIS A 234 6.12 0.84 -10.25
CA HIS A 234 5.63 -0.52 -10.44
C HIS A 234 4.73 -0.68 -11.67
N THR A 235 3.83 0.26 -11.96
CA THR A 235 2.95 0.18 -13.13
C THR A 235 3.66 0.55 -14.42
N THR A 236 4.43 1.64 -14.41
CA THR A 236 4.95 2.26 -15.63
C THR A 236 6.38 1.85 -15.91
N GLY A 237 7.23 1.83 -14.88
CA GLY A 237 8.62 1.36 -15.00
C GLY A 237 8.71 -0.15 -15.13
N ASN A 238 8.09 -0.89 -14.19
CA ASN A 238 8.21 -2.34 -14.13
C ASN A 238 7.13 -3.11 -14.93
N LYS A 239 6.07 -2.42 -15.39
CA LYS A 239 4.94 -3.03 -16.13
C LYS A 239 4.22 -4.14 -15.33
N TRP A 240 4.08 -3.95 -14.03
CA TRP A 240 3.39 -4.91 -13.16
C TRP A 240 1.88 -4.79 -13.18
N GLY A 241 1.34 -3.68 -13.69
CA GLY A 241 -0.09 -3.43 -13.69
C GLY A 241 -0.64 -3.03 -12.31
N ASP A 242 0.14 -3.06 -11.23
CA ASP A 242 -0.23 -2.46 -9.95
C ASP A 242 0.97 -2.35 -9.00
N ILE A 243 0.74 -1.75 -7.82
CA ILE A 243 1.71 -1.77 -6.73
C ILE A 243 1.94 -3.20 -6.22
N GLY A 244 3.20 -3.58 -6.02
CA GLY A 244 3.59 -4.96 -5.68
C GLY A 244 3.30 -5.42 -4.25
N TYR A 245 2.87 -4.54 -3.35
CA TYR A 245 2.60 -4.86 -1.94
C TYR A 245 1.10 -4.82 -1.64
N HIS A 246 0.62 -5.55 -0.64
CA HIS A 246 -0.78 -5.51 -0.20
C HIS A 246 -1.04 -4.31 0.70
N PHE A 247 -0.09 -4.00 1.57
CA PHE A 247 -0.15 -2.86 2.47
C PHE A 247 1.20 -2.17 2.54
N LEU A 248 1.17 -0.87 2.80
CA LEU A 248 2.37 -0.09 3.14
C LEU A 248 2.14 0.64 4.46
N ILE A 249 3.19 0.86 5.25
CA ILE A 249 3.09 1.53 6.56
C ILE A 249 4.08 2.68 6.63
N ASP A 250 3.60 3.89 6.92
CA ASP A 250 4.46 5.06 7.09
C ASP A 250 5.03 5.21 8.52
N ARG A 251 5.93 6.18 8.68
CA ARG A 251 6.60 6.51 9.95
C ARG A 251 5.65 6.82 11.10
N VAL A 252 4.48 7.37 10.83
CA VAL A 252 3.49 7.70 11.88
C VAL A 252 2.45 6.60 12.06
N GLY A 253 2.60 5.49 11.32
CA GLY A 253 1.77 4.30 11.43
C GLY A 253 0.54 4.30 10.54
N ARG A 254 0.37 5.17 9.56
CA ARG A 254 -0.76 5.04 8.62
C ARG A 254 -0.54 3.82 7.73
N ILE A 255 -1.61 3.06 7.49
CA ILE A 255 -1.61 1.85 6.67
C ILE A 255 -2.25 2.18 5.32
N TYR A 256 -1.49 2.07 4.24
CA TYR A 256 -1.96 2.34 2.89
C TYR A 256 -2.41 1.04 2.21
N GLU A 257 -3.58 1.05 1.59
CA GLU A 257 -4.03 -0.01 0.71
C GLU A 257 -3.14 -0.09 -0.53
N GLY A 258 -2.51 -1.25 -0.75
CA GLY A 258 -1.69 -1.52 -1.90
C GLY A 258 -2.47 -2.17 -3.03
N ARG A 259 -2.09 -3.39 -3.40
CA ARG A 259 -2.61 -4.19 -4.52
C ARG A 259 -4.15 -4.18 -4.57
N TRP A 260 -4.71 -3.76 -5.71
CA TRP A 260 -6.14 -3.79 -5.94
C TRP A 260 -6.68 -5.22 -5.83
N SER A 261 -7.80 -5.38 -5.12
CA SER A 261 -8.36 -6.68 -4.73
C SER A 261 -9.85 -6.84 -5.01
N GLY A 262 -10.46 -5.93 -5.77
CA GLY A 262 -11.89 -5.98 -6.08
C GLY A 262 -12.64 -4.74 -5.61
N LYS A 263 -13.97 -4.82 -5.65
CA LYS A 263 -14.89 -3.76 -5.15
C LYS A 263 -15.63 -4.20 -3.89
N ASP A 264 -15.29 -5.38 -3.40
CA ASP A 264 -15.97 -6.15 -2.37
C ASP A 264 -15.75 -5.54 -0.97
N GLY A 265 -14.87 -4.54 -0.86
CA GLY A 265 -14.62 -3.79 0.38
C GLY A 265 -13.70 -4.50 1.38
N VAL A 266 -13.14 -5.67 1.03
CA VAL A 266 -12.21 -6.41 1.89
C VAL A 266 -10.78 -6.26 1.35
N PRO A 267 -9.96 -5.36 1.90
CA PRO A 267 -8.65 -5.09 1.31
C PRO A 267 -7.74 -6.30 1.30
N ALA A 268 -7.03 -6.46 0.19
CA ALA A 268 -6.17 -7.58 -0.15
C ALA A 268 -6.87 -8.95 -0.30
N HIS A 269 -8.20 -9.04 -0.12
CA HIS A 269 -8.90 -10.32 -0.11
C HIS A 269 -10.15 -10.34 -1.00
N ASP A 270 -10.55 -11.54 -1.43
CA ASP A 270 -11.89 -11.77 -1.97
C ASP A 270 -12.91 -12.04 -0.84
N ARG A 271 -14.19 -12.17 -1.22
CA ARG A 271 -15.30 -12.51 -0.30
C ARG A 271 -15.13 -13.84 0.45
N ASN A 272 -14.34 -14.77 -0.08
CA ASN A 272 -14.07 -16.06 0.54
C ASN A 272 -12.89 -15.98 1.52
N GLY A 273 -12.28 -14.81 1.65
CA GLY A 273 -11.11 -14.60 2.49
C GLY A 273 -9.81 -15.07 1.85
N ASN A 274 -9.76 -15.38 0.54
CA ASN A 274 -8.49 -15.65 -0.12
C ASN A 274 -7.73 -14.34 -0.38
N VAL A 275 -6.41 -14.35 -0.31
CA VAL A 275 -5.56 -13.17 -0.57
C VAL A 275 -5.27 -13.03 -2.06
N VAL A 276 -5.31 -11.80 -2.59
CA VAL A 276 -4.92 -11.50 -3.98
C VAL A 276 -3.43 -11.76 -4.18
N THR A 277 -3.00 -12.23 -5.35
CA THR A 277 -1.57 -12.31 -5.69
C THR A 277 -1.04 -10.90 -6.03
N ALA A 278 0.03 -10.50 -5.34
CA ALA A 278 0.80 -9.29 -5.61
C ALA A 278 2.20 -9.62 -6.19
N PHE A 279 3.17 -8.70 -6.08
CA PHE A 279 4.46 -8.79 -6.80
C PHE A 279 5.67 -8.51 -5.91
N HIS A 280 5.60 -8.83 -4.61
CA HIS A 280 6.62 -8.45 -3.64
C HIS A 280 7.72 -9.48 -3.41
N THR A 281 7.46 -10.77 -3.64
CA THR A 281 8.42 -11.86 -3.37
C THR A 281 8.35 -12.87 -4.51
N ALA A 282 9.14 -12.62 -5.55
CA ALA A 282 9.11 -13.41 -6.79
C ALA A 282 9.27 -14.92 -6.52
N GLY A 283 8.36 -15.72 -7.06
CA GLY A 283 8.28 -17.17 -6.87
C GLY A 283 7.53 -17.60 -5.61
N PHE A 284 7.14 -16.65 -4.74
CA PHE A 284 6.43 -16.89 -3.49
C PHE A 284 5.33 -15.85 -3.24
N ASN A 285 4.74 -15.26 -4.29
CA ASN A 285 3.70 -14.24 -4.14
C ASN A 285 2.33 -14.84 -3.78
N SER A 286 1.95 -15.95 -4.42
CA SER A 286 0.59 -16.49 -4.31
C SER A 286 0.33 -17.15 -2.95
N GLY A 287 -0.64 -16.65 -2.18
CA GLY A 287 -0.89 -17.10 -0.81
C GLY A 287 0.08 -16.51 0.23
N ASN A 288 0.81 -15.44 -0.13
CA ASN A 288 1.71 -14.71 0.75
C ASN A 288 1.35 -13.22 0.75
N LEU A 289 1.12 -12.65 1.93
CA LEU A 289 0.70 -11.26 2.08
C LEU A 289 1.90 -10.36 2.40
N GLY A 290 2.34 -9.58 1.43
CA GLY A 290 3.40 -8.57 1.59
C GLY A 290 2.95 -7.25 2.23
N ILE A 291 3.65 -6.83 3.28
CA ILE A 291 3.53 -5.52 3.94
C ILE A 291 4.87 -4.78 3.79
N ALA A 292 4.88 -3.57 3.20
CA ALA A 292 6.08 -2.76 3.06
C ALA A 292 6.14 -1.61 4.07
N LEU A 293 7.25 -1.48 4.78
CA LEU A 293 7.53 -0.35 5.64
C LEU A 293 8.16 0.76 4.80
N LEU A 294 7.53 1.94 4.76
CA LEU A 294 8.08 3.08 4.04
C LEU A 294 9.33 3.56 4.75
N GLY A 295 10.49 3.38 4.11
CA GLY A 295 11.78 3.70 4.70
C GLY A 295 12.92 2.76 4.32
N ASP A 296 14.09 3.05 4.89
CA ASP A 296 15.30 2.25 4.85
C ASP A 296 15.73 1.84 6.26
N PHE A 297 15.42 0.59 6.62
CA PHE A 297 15.72 0.01 7.93
C PHE A 297 17.00 -0.85 7.93
N ARG A 298 17.99 -0.54 7.09
CA ARG A 298 19.30 -1.21 7.19
C ARG A 298 20.04 -0.83 8.46
N THR A 299 19.97 0.44 8.84
CA THR A 299 20.66 0.98 10.02
C THR A 299 19.73 1.75 10.94
N GLU A 300 18.62 2.30 10.42
CA GLU A 300 17.63 3.01 11.24
C GLU A 300 16.54 2.06 11.73
N THR A 301 16.00 2.32 12.91
CA THR A 301 14.96 1.50 13.53
C THR A 301 13.57 2.04 13.24
N GLN A 302 12.57 1.17 13.09
CA GLN A 302 11.18 1.60 12.96
C GLN A 302 10.71 2.43 14.15
N THR A 303 9.84 3.39 13.91
CA THR A 303 9.20 4.13 15.00
C THR A 303 8.26 3.24 15.80
N PRO A 304 7.98 3.58 17.07
CA PRO A 304 6.97 2.88 17.86
C PRO A 304 5.58 2.88 17.19
N ALA A 305 5.20 3.95 16.50
CA ALA A 305 3.91 4.04 15.80
C ALA A 305 3.82 3.07 14.61
N MET A 306 4.87 2.97 13.80
CA MET A 306 4.97 2.00 12.72
C MET A 306 4.93 0.57 13.25
N SER A 307 5.72 0.26 14.29
CA SER A 307 5.76 -1.07 14.91
C SER A 307 4.42 -1.50 15.51
N ARG A 308 3.69 -0.57 16.17
CA ARG A 308 2.33 -0.84 16.66
C ARG A 308 1.35 -1.13 15.53
N SER A 309 1.41 -0.34 14.46
CA SER A 309 0.51 -0.51 13.30
C SER A 309 0.79 -1.82 12.56
N LEU A 310 2.06 -2.18 12.39
CA LEU A 310 2.45 -3.48 11.86
C LEU A 310 1.93 -4.62 12.73
N THR A 311 2.09 -4.52 14.05
CA THR A 311 1.60 -5.54 14.99
C THR A 311 0.08 -5.68 14.91
N GLN A 312 -0.67 -4.58 14.90
CA GLN A 312 -2.13 -4.58 14.78
C GLN A 312 -2.59 -5.18 13.45
N LEU A 313 -1.99 -4.76 12.33
CA LEU A 313 -2.33 -5.28 11.01
C LEU A 313 -2.07 -6.79 10.91
N VAL A 314 -0.90 -7.25 11.36
CA VAL A 314 -0.58 -8.69 11.37
C VAL A 314 -1.54 -9.43 12.29
N ALA A 315 -1.92 -8.88 13.44
CA ALA A 315 -2.85 -9.52 14.36
C ALA A 315 -4.27 -9.61 13.79
N SER A 316 -4.77 -8.59 13.11
CA SER A 316 -6.06 -8.63 12.41
C SER A 316 -6.05 -9.67 11.28
N VAL A 317 -4.99 -9.72 10.48
CA VAL A 317 -4.80 -10.74 9.43
C VAL A 317 -4.73 -12.15 10.04
N ALA A 318 -3.91 -12.33 11.07
CA ALA A 318 -3.73 -13.61 11.73
C ALA A 318 -5.03 -14.12 12.36
N ARG A 319 -5.84 -13.23 12.96
CA ARG A 319 -7.16 -13.57 13.48
C ARG A 319 -8.12 -14.02 12.37
N LYS A 320 -8.15 -13.29 11.24
CA LYS A 320 -9.03 -13.60 10.10
C LYS A 320 -8.75 -14.98 9.50
N HIS A 321 -7.51 -15.44 9.56
CA HIS A 321 -7.04 -16.66 8.90
C HIS A 321 -6.59 -17.76 9.85
N ASP A 322 -6.82 -17.61 11.16
CA ASP A 322 -6.36 -18.51 12.21
C ASP A 322 -4.86 -18.89 12.12
N LEU A 323 -4.02 -17.88 11.89
CA LEU A 323 -2.57 -18.05 11.77
C LEU A 323 -1.87 -17.81 13.12
N ASP A 324 -0.92 -18.67 13.50
CA ASP A 324 0.08 -18.31 14.52
C ASP A 324 1.26 -17.61 13.83
N PRO A 325 1.53 -16.31 14.11
CA PRO A 325 2.64 -15.57 13.50
C PRO A 325 4.02 -16.15 13.83
N ARG A 326 4.13 -17.00 14.85
CA ARG A 326 5.38 -17.65 15.29
C ARG A 326 5.57 -19.05 14.69
N ALA A 327 4.52 -19.65 14.13
CA ALA A 327 4.58 -21.02 13.67
C ALA A 327 5.61 -21.20 12.54
N ALA A 328 6.33 -22.31 12.59
CA ALA A 328 7.09 -22.78 11.44
C ALA A 328 6.14 -23.56 10.51
N ILE A 329 6.02 -23.11 9.28
CA ILE A 329 5.16 -23.70 8.26
C ILE A 329 6.00 -24.20 7.09
N THR A 330 5.43 -25.09 6.29
CA THR A 330 5.92 -25.36 4.94
C THR A 330 5.00 -24.66 3.96
N TYR A 331 5.40 -23.47 3.52
CA TYR A 331 4.70 -22.78 2.44
C TYR A 331 4.73 -23.64 1.19
N ARG A 332 3.60 -23.73 0.49
CA ARG A 332 3.49 -24.35 -0.84
C ARG A 332 2.90 -23.34 -1.81
N ASN A 333 3.65 -22.96 -2.84
CA ASN A 333 3.14 -22.09 -3.89
C ASN A 333 1.99 -22.82 -4.61
N PRO A 334 0.77 -22.26 -4.67
CA PRO A 334 -0.37 -22.92 -5.30
C PRO A 334 -0.23 -23.01 -6.84
N LEU A 335 0.68 -22.25 -7.45
CA LEU A 335 0.87 -22.22 -8.90
C LEU A 335 1.78 -23.33 -9.42
N ASP A 336 2.92 -23.56 -8.77
CA ASP A 336 3.96 -24.49 -9.24
C ASP A 336 4.29 -25.60 -8.21
N GLY A 337 3.65 -25.59 -7.04
CA GLY A 337 3.87 -26.57 -5.99
C GLY A 337 5.19 -26.43 -5.22
N ARG A 338 6.01 -25.41 -5.52
CA ARG A 338 7.28 -25.15 -4.82
C ARG A 338 7.06 -25.02 -3.32
N ARG A 339 7.96 -25.62 -2.54
CA ARG A 339 7.89 -25.60 -1.08
C ARG A 339 9.04 -24.84 -0.45
N LYS A 340 8.76 -24.18 0.68
CA LYS A 340 9.78 -23.56 1.53
C LYS A 340 9.37 -23.61 2.99
N ARG A 341 10.29 -24.04 3.86
CA ARG A 341 10.11 -23.95 5.31
C ARG A 341 10.37 -22.51 5.74
N ILE A 342 9.43 -21.91 6.47
CA ILE A 342 9.46 -20.50 6.84
C ILE A 342 8.67 -20.28 8.14
N THR A 343 8.89 -19.16 8.82
CA THR A 343 7.97 -18.71 9.87
C THR A 343 6.78 -17.98 9.24
N THR A 344 5.58 -18.18 9.76
CA THR A 344 4.34 -17.57 9.23
C THR A 344 4.48 -16.06 8.99
N LEU A 345 5.05 -15.31 9.95
CA LEU A 345 5.50 -13.94 9.73
C LEU A 345 7.00 -13.95 9.46
N ALA A 346 7.44 -13.51 8.28
CA ALA A 346 8.84 -13.50 7.87
C ALA A 346 9.25 -12.17 7.24
N GLY A 347 10.55 -11.91 7.14
CA GLY A 347 11.09 -10.84 6.33
C GLY A 347 11.41 -11.32 4.93
N HIS A 348 11.49 -10.41 3.96
CA HIS A 348 11.78 -10.78 2.58
C HIS A 348 13.08 -11.60 2.41
N ARG A 349 14.14 -11.26 3.13
CA ARG A 349 15.42 -11.99 3.13
C ARG A 349 15.32 -13.46 3.56
N ASP A 350 14.26 -13.81 4.30
CA ASP A 350 14.04 -15.21 4.68
C ASP A 350 13.58 -16.05 3.47
N TRP A 351 13.02 -15.41 2.43
CA TRP A 351 12.50 -16.04 1.21
C TRP A 351 13.53 -16.15 0.09
N ILE A 352 14.29 -15.08 -0.17
CA ILE A 352 15.27 -15.01 -1.26
C ILE A 352 16.45 -14.11 -0.85
N PRO A 353 17.63 -14.22 -1.51
CA PRO A 353 18.76 -13.34 -1.21
C PRO A 353 18.44 -11.86 -1.44
N THR A 354 18.34 -11.09 -0.35
CA THR A 354 18.13 -9.64 -0.37
C THR A 354 18.49 -9.02 0.98
N GLU A 355 18.82 -7.72 1.02
CA GLU A 355 18.96 -6.96 2.26
C GLU A 355 17.58 -6.62 2.89
N CYS A 356 16.48 -6.74 2.15
CA CYS A 356 15.11 -6.43 2.58
C CYS A 356 14.62 -7.36 3.70
N PRO A 357 13.96 -6.89 4.78
CA PRO A 357 13.43 -5.55 5.04
C PRO A 357 14.41 -4.57 5.70
N GLY A 358 15.72 -4.81 5.62
CA GLY A 358 16.72 -4.11 6.43
C GLY A 358 17.05 -4.85 7.72
N ALA A 359 18.25 -4.63 8.27
CA ALA A 359 18.77 -5.41 9.41
C ALA A 359 17.94 -5.17 10.68
N THR A 360 17.73 -3.91 11.05
CA THR A 360 16.97 -3.55 12.26
C THR A 360 15.53 -4.04 12.17
N ALA A 361 14.89 -3.90 11.00
CA ALA A 361 13.52 -4.32 10.82
C ALA A 361 13.35 -5.84 10.87
N HIS A 362 14.32 -6.58 10.35
CA HIS A 362 14.33 -8.03 10.38
C HIS A 362 14.53 -8.56 11.80
N GLU A 363 15.46 -7.99 12.56
CA GLU A 363 15.69 -8.33 13.98
C GLU A 363 14.42 -8.13 14.82
N HIS A 364 13.72 -7.03 14.58
CA HIS A 364 12.47 -6.69 15.25
C HIS A 364 11.29 -7.63 14.96
N LEU A 365 11.35 -8.48 13.92
CA LEU A 365 10.26 -9.41 13.61
C LEU A 365 9.96 -10.36 14.77
N SER A 366 10.97 -10.76 15.55
CA SER A 366 10.78 -11.59 16.75
C SER A 366 9.82 -10.93 17.75
N ASN A 367 9.99 -9.64 18.02
CA ASN A 367 9.13 -8.85 18.91
C ASN A 367 7.73 -8.64 18.32
N ILE A 368 7.62 -8.42 17.00
CA ILE A 368 6.31 -8.32 16.32
C ILE A 368 5.54 -9.63 16.44
N ARG A 369 6.20 -10.79 16.21
CA ARG A 369 5.56 -12.11 16.36
C ARG A 369 5.03 -12.33 17.77
N GLN A 370 5.84 -12.03 18.79
CA GLN A 370 5.45 -12.16 20.19
C GLN A 370 4.29 -11.22 20.57
N SER A 371 4.37 -9.96 20.15
CA SER A 371 3.34 -8.96 20.44
C SER A 371 2.02 -9.31 19.75
N THR A 372 2.08 -9.77 18.51
CA THR A 372 0.93 -10.27 17.75
C THR A 372 0.28 -11.46 18.45
N ALA A 373 1.07 -12.46 18.86
CA ALA A 373 0.55 -13.63 19.58
C ALA A 373 -0.14 -13.24 20.90
N ARG A 374 0.41 -12.27 21.65
CA ARG A 374 -0.22 -11.74 22.87
C ARG A 374 -1.57 -11.07 22.58
N LEU A 375 -1.66 -10.27 21.51
CA LEU A 375 -2.93 -9.65 21.10
C LEU A 375 -4.00 -10.67 20.71
N LEU A 376 -3.61 -11.76 20.05
CA LEU A 376 -4.51 -12.85 19.69
C LEU A 376 -5.06 -13.58 20.92
N SER A 377 -4.20 -13.89 21.90
CA SER A 377 -4.60 -14.56 23.15
C SER A 377 -5.46 -13.69 24.07
N GLY A 378 -5.15 -12.39 24.15
CA GLY A 378 -5.94 -11.42 24.93
C GLY A 378 -7.37 -11.24 24.40
N GLY A 379 -7.56 -11.30 23.08
CA GLY A 379 -8.89 -11.25 22.46
C GLY A 379 -9.72 -12.53 22.66
N ARG A 380 -9.08 -13.71 22.70
CA ARG A 380 -9.77 -15.00 22.89
C ARG A 380 -10.31 -15.20 24.31
N SER A 381 -9.61 -14.67 25.32
CA SER A 381 -10.01 -14.81 26.73
C SER A 381 -11.28 -14.01 27.08
N GLN A 382 -11.55 -12.92 26.34
CA GLN A 382 -12.75 -12.09 26.55
C GLN A 382 -13.99 -12.62 25.81
N ALA A 383 -13.83 -13.23 24.63
CA ALA A 383 -14.94 -13.84 23.90
C ALA A 383 -15.56 -15.04 24.65
N ALA A 384 -14.77 -15.76 25.43
CA ALA A 384 -15.25 -16.87 26.28
C ALA A 384 -16.05 -16.41 27.51
N THR A 385 -15.94 -15.13 27.89
CA THR A 385 -16.70 -14.57 29.03
C THR A 385 -18.04 -13.98 28.60
N GLU A 386 -18.14 -13.45 27.39
CA GLU A 386 -19.38 -12.87 26.85
C GLU A 386 -20.40 -13.93 26.37
N THR A 387 -19.98 -15.14 26.03
CA THR A 387 -20.89 -16.25 25.68
C THR A 387 -21.44 -17.02 26.88
N ALA A 388 -20.98 -16.70 28.10
CA ALA A 388 -21.37 -17.34 29.34
C ALA A 388 -22.30 -16.47 30.21
N SER A 389 -22.82 -15.34 29.68
CA SER A 389 -23.70 -14.40 30.37
C SER A 389 -25.12 -14.41 29.84
#